data_AF-A0A1C5GKI6-F1
#
_entry.id   AF-A0A1C5GKI6-F1
#
_cell.length_a   1.000
_cell.length_b   1.000
_cell.length_c   1.000
_cell.angle_alpha   90.00
_cell.angle_beta   90.00
_cell.angle_gamma   90.00
#
_symmetry.space_group_name_H-M   'P 1'
#
loop_
_entity.id
_entity.type
_entity.pdbx_description
1 polymer ?
#
loop_
_entity_poly.entity_id
_entity_poly.type
_entity_poly.pdbx_seq_one_letter_code
_entity_poly.pdbx_strand_id
1 'polypeptide(L)'
;MSRDDEVLHSLDHYETALLRVSADFRSRGAAVEPTGVRLDTLDAILVAYRVAGGGGPHAAAGGGGPHAVAGGGGAHAVAGGGGPHAVAGGGGPHAVAGGGRSGAVGALPMVRTVEEAVVALADILQEKALEEGDTAWPGCRPGHPHPPTPRLSGGTAVWSCPRDAGTLSGIG
;
A
#
# COMPACT_ATOMS: atom_id res chain seq x y z
N MET A 1 5.37 -26.42 -22.51
CA MET A 1 4.48 -25.39 -21.93
C MET A 1 4.28 -24.34 -23.00
N SER A 2 3.03 -23.98 -23.26
CA SER A 2 2.70 -22.81 -24.08
C SER A 2 3.08 -21.54 -23.30
N ARG A 3 3.18 -20.42 -24.01
CA ARG A 3 3.29 -19.09 -23.38
C ARG A 3 2.13 -18.85 -22.40
N ASP A 4 0.93 -19.31 -22.75
CA ASP A 4 -0.26 -19.18 -21.90
C ASP A 4 -0.11 -19.99 -20.60
N ASP A 5 0.51 -21.19 -20.66
CA ASP A 5 0.76 -22.01 -19.48
C ASP A 5 1.77 -21.32 -18.53
N GLU A 6 2.79 -20.66 -19.10
CA GLU A 6 3.79 -19.92 -18.32
C GLU A 6 3.17 -18.71 -17.61
N VAL A 7 2.30 -17.96 -18.29
CA VAL A 7 1.58 -16.82 -17.72
C VAL A 7 0.67 -17.26 -16.58
N LEU A 8 -0.12 -18.31 -16.79
CA LEU A 8 -1.03 -18.84 -15.75
C LEU A 8 -0.27 -19.40 -14.55
N HIS A 9 0.85 -20.09 -14.78
CA HIS A 9 1.69 -20.60 -13.70
C HIS A 9 2.33 -19.46 -12.90
N SER A 10 2.79 -18.40 -13.58
CA SER A 10 3.28 -17.21 -12.90
C SER A 10 2.17 -16.50 -12.12
N LEU A 11 0.93 -16.47 -12.63
CA LEU A 11 -0.21 -15.89 -11.93
C LEU A 11 -0.53 -16.64 -10.62
N ASP A 12 -0.53 -17.98 -10.64
CA ASP A 12 -0.72 -18.81 -9.43
C ASP A 12 0.33 -18.52 -8.35
N HIS A 13 1.60 -18.34 -8.75
CA HIS A 13 2.65 -17.91 -7.84
C HIS A 13 2.38 -16.52 -7.24
N TYR A 14 1.85 -15.59 -8.03
CA TYR A 14 1.47 -14.27 -7.54
C TYR A 14 0.25 -14.28 -6.61
N GLU A 15 -0.74 -15.14 -6.85
CA GLU A 15 -1.87 -15.32 -5.93
C GLU A 15 -1.39 -15.84 -4.57
N THR A 16 -0.45 -16.79 -4.56
CA THR A 16 0.17 -17.28 -3.33
C THR A 16 1.01 -16.19 -2.66
N ALA A 17 1.83 -15.46 -3.43
CA ALA A 17 2.65 -14.37 -2.93
C ALA A 17 1.82 -13.23 -2.33
N LEU A 18 0.66 -12.94 -2.92
CA LEU A 18 -0.26 -11.90 -2.46
C LEU A 18 -0.61 -12.08 -0.99
N LEU A 19 -0.96 -13.31 -0.58
CA LEU A 19 -1.33 -13.59 0.81
C LEU A 19 -0.16 -13.31 1.77
N ARG A 20 1.05 -13.73 1.42
CA ARG A 20 2.26 -13.54 2.24
C ARG A 20 2.66 -12.08 2.34
N VAL A 21 2.72 -11.39 1.21
CA VAL A 21 3.09 -9.97 1.17
C VAL A 21 2.03 -9.13 1.87
N SER A 22 0.74 -9.44 1.71
CA SER A 22 -0.35 -8.76 2.46
C SER A 22 -0.18 -8.92 3.97
N ALA A 23 0.14 -10.12 4.44
CA ALA A 23 0.35 -10.38 5.87
C ALA A 23 1.55 -9.61 6.41
N ASP A 24 2.68 -9.64 5.69
CA ASP A 24 3.89 -8.91 6.06
C ASP A 24 3.65 -7.39 6.14
N PHE A 25 3.07 -6.81 5.07
CA PHE A 25 2.74 -5.39 4.99
C PHE A 25 1.80 -4.96 6.12
N ARG A 26 0.73 -5.74 6.38
CA ARG A 26 -0.21 -5.48 7.47
C ARG A 26 0.47 -5.55 8.84
N SER A 27 1.30 -6.57 9.08
CA SER A 27 1.99 -6.75 10.37
C SER A 27 2.94 -5.58 10.69
N ARG A 28 3.44 -4.90 9.66
CA ARG A 28 4.35 -3.76 9.74
C ARG A 28 3.64 -2.41 9.61
N GLY A 29 2.31 -2.40 9.57
CA GLY A 29 1.51 -1.18 9.51
C GLY A 29 1.62 -0.40 8.19
N ALA A 30 1.87 -1.08 7.06
CA ALA A 30 1.90 -0.44 5.76
C ALA A 30 0.59 0.30 5.47
N ALA A 31 0.67 1.50 4.88
CA ALA A 31 -0.50 2.20 4.35
C ALA A 31 -1.07 1.51 3.10
N VAL A 32 -0.26 0.71 2.40
CA VAL A 32 -0.62 -0.02 1.19
C VAL A 32 -1.04 -1.45 1.53
N GLU A 33 -2.24 -1.84 1.09
CA GLU A 33 -2.76 -3.19 1.14
C GLU A 33 -3.01 -3.71 -0.29
N PRO A 34 -2.28 -4.73 -0.76
CA PRO A 34 -2.61 -5.35 -2.03
C PRO A 34 -3.91 -6.16 -1.90
N THR A 35 -4.72 -6.13 -2.96
CA THR A 35 -6.11 -6.61 -2.95
C THR A 35 -6.37 -7.72 -3.97
N GLY A 36 -5.46 -7.93 -4.92
CA GLY A 36 -5.60 -8.96 -5.94
C GLY A 36 -4.50 -8.88 -6.99
N VAL A 37 -4.34 -9.97 -7.73
CA VAL A 37 -3.58 -10.00 -8.99
C VAL A 37 -4.50 -10.41 -10.13
N ARG A 38 -4.24 -9.93 -11.34
CA ARG A 38 -5.06 -10.24 -12.53
C ARG A 38 -4.25 -10.08 -13.80
N LEU A 39 -4.69 -10.71 -14.87
CA LEU A 39 -4.20 -10.45 -16.22
C LEU A 39 -4.94 -9.25 -16.83
N ASP A 40 -4.23 -8.44 -17.61
CA ASP A 40 -4.84 -7.50 -18.52
C ASP A 40 -5.06 -8.10 -19.91
N THR A 41 -5.49 -7.26 -20.87
CA THR A 41 -5.76 -7.69 -22.25
C THR A 41 -4.51 -8.08 -23.04
N LEU A 42 -3.32 -7.82 -22.51
CA LEU A 42 -2.02 -8.13 -23.11
C LEU A 42 -1.28 -9.23 -22.33
N ASP A 43 -1.99 -9.97 -21.47
CA ASP A 43 -1.45 -11.01 -20.58
C ASP A 43 -0.39 -10.47 -19.60
N ALA A 44 -0.39 -9.17 -19.31
CA ALA A 44 0.44 -8.61 -18.26
C ALA A 44 -0.20 -8.88 -16.90
N ILE A 45 0.59 -9.39 -15.95
CA ILE A 45 0.13 -9.60 -14.58
C ILE A 45 0.15 -8.25 -13.87
N LEU A 46 -1.00 -7.81 -13.37
CA LEU A 46 -1.18 -6.56 -12.63
C LEU A 46 -1.54 -6.85 -11.18
N VAL A 47 -1.01 -6.07 -10.25
CA VAL A 47 -1.44 -6.06 -8.85
C VAL A 47 -2.38 -4.89 -8.59
N ALA A 48 -3.53 -5.17 -7.98
CA ALA A 48 -4.42 -4.15 -7.45
C ALA A 48 -4.11 -3.89 -5.97
N TYR A 49 -4.20 -2.65 -5.53
CA TYR A 49 -3.93 -2.26 -4.15
C TYR A 49 -4.88 -1.17 -3.68
N ARG A 50 -4.92 -1.00 -2.35
CA ARG A 50 -5.59 0.07 -1.64
C ARG A 50 -4.58 0.80 -0.77
N VAL A 51 -4.70 2.11 -0.69
CA VAL A 51 -3.99 2.95 0.27
C VAL A 51 -5.01 3.36 1.32
N ALA A 52 -4.71 3.12 2.60
CA ALA A 52 -5.49 3.67 3.69
C ALA A 52 -5.38 5.21 3.62
N GLY A 53 -6.52 5.91 3.55
CA GLY A 53 -6.54 7.36 3.49
C GLY A 53 -5.86 7.93 4.73
N GLY A 54 -4.73 8.62 4.54
CA GLY A 54 -3.99 9.26 5.61
C GLY A 54 -4.85 10.34 6.28
N GLY A 55 -5.55 9.98 7.34
CA GLY A 55 -6.05 10.91 8.34
C GLY A 55 -4.89 11.35 9.24
N GLY A 56 -3.88 12.02 8.68
CA GLY A 56 -3.03 12.86 9.51
C GLY A 56 -3.87 14.01 10.06
N PRO A 57 -3.74 14.40 11.34
CA PRO A 57 -4.37 15.63 11.81
C PRO A 57 -3.66 16.81 11.13
N HIS A 58 -4.12 17.19 9.95
CA HIS A 58 -3.86 18.53 9.45
C HIS A 58 -4.72 19.47 10.29
N ALA A 59 -4.15 19.95 11.40
CA ALA A 59 -4.58 21.19 12.00
C ALA A 59 -4.32 22.32 10.99
N ALA A 60 -5.22 22.47 10.02
CA ALA A 60 -5.29 23.67 9.23
C ALA A 60 -5.76 24.77 10.18
N ALA A 61 -4.80 25.52 10.74
CA ALA A 61 -5.05 26.83 11.32
C ALA A 61 -5.53 27.76 10.19
N GLY A 62 -6.82 27.66 9.84
CA GLY A 62 -7.49 28.53 8.90
C GLY A 62 -7.95 29.78 9.63
N GLY A 63 -7.17 30.85 9.54
CA GLY A 63 -7.61 32.19 9.89
C GLY A 63 -8.67 32.71 8.90
N GLY A 64 -9.73 33.31 9.46
CA GLY A 64 -10.45 34.44 8.86
C GLY A 64 -11.66 34.17 7.95
N GLY A 65 -12.84 34.57 8.43
CA GLY A 65 -14.00 35.00 7.61
C GLY A 65 -15.31 34.26 7.86
N PRO A 66 -16.40 34.90 8.34
CA PRO A 66 -17.64 34.23 8.69
C PRO A 66 -18.64 34.19 7.52
N HIS A 67 -19.15 33.00 7.20
CA HIS A 67 -20.49 32.82 6.61
C HIS A 67 -21.16 31.63 7.30
N ALA A 68 -22.27 31.90 8.00
CA ALA A 68 -23.03 30.93 8.76
C ALA A 68 -24.18 30.37 7.91
N VAL A 69 -24.30 29.04 7.85
CA VAL A 69 -25.53 28.35 7.46
C VAL A 69 -25.87 27.35 8.56
N ALA A 70 -27.05 27.53 9.15
CA ALA A 70 -27.57 26.70 10.23
C ALA A 70 -28.31 25.49 9.63
N GLY A 71 -27.87 24.28 9.99
CA GLY A 71 -28.58 23.03 9.71
C GLY A 71 -28.79 22.26 11.01
N GLY A 72 -30.04 21.97 11.35
CA GLY A 72 -30.47 21.34 12.60
C GLY A 72 -29.97 19.90 12.78
N GLY A 73 -29.99 19.47 14.04
CA GLY A 73 -29.37 18.23 14.53
C GLY A 73 -29.79 16.96 13.79
N GLY A 74 -28.77 16.26 13.29
CA GLY A 74 -28.79 14.90 12.78
C GLY A 74 -27.35 14.43 12.56
N ALA A 75 -27.07 13.14 12.74
CA ALA A 75 -25.78 12.57 12.38
C ALA A 75 -25.63 12.63 10.85
N HIS A 76 -24.73 13.50 10.35
CA HIS A 76 -24.46 13.65 8.92
C HIS A 76 -23.09 13.05 8.60
N ALA A 77 -23.07 12.04 7.74
CA ALA A 77 -21.83 11.55 7.13
C ALA A 77 -21.52 12.40 5.90
N VAL A 78 -20.43 13.16 5.94
CA VAL A 78 -19.92 13.91 4.79
C VAL A 78 -18.78 13.13 4.14
N ALA A 79 -19.03 12.60 2.95
CA ALA A 79 -17.98 12.00 2.11
C ALA A 79 -17.19 13.14 1.43
N GLY A 80 -15.98 13.41 1.93
CA GLY A 80 -15.09 14.41 1.34
C GLY A 80 -14.47 13.91 0.04
N GLY A 81 -15.15 14.11 -1.10
CA GLY A 81 -14.52 14.11 -2.41
C GLY A 81 -13.69 15.38 -2.56
N GLY A 82 -12.48 15.27 -3.12
CA GLY A 82 -11.48 16.33 -3.21
C GLY A 82 -12.05 17.68 -3.70
N GLY A 83 -12.23 18.60 -2.76
CA GLY A 83 -12.65 19.98 -2.94
C GLY A 83 -12.78 20.65 -1.57
N PRO A 84 -12.44 21.94 -1.41
CA PRO A 84 -12.52 22.59 -0.10
C PRO A 84 -13.99 22.79 0.31
N HIS A 85 -14.45 22.04 1.32
CA HIS A 85 -15.74 22.26 1.98
C HIS A 85 -15.53 22.38 3.48
N ALA A 86 -15.86 23.56 4.05
CA ALA A 86 -15.90 23.76 5.49
C ALA A 86 -17.30 23.41 6.02
N VAL A 87 -17.38 22.42 6.91
CA VAL A 87 -18.58 22.10 7.68
C VAL A 87 -18.36 22.48 9.14
N ALA A 88 -19.14 23.43 9.66
CA ALA A 88 -19.17 23.74 11.09
C ALA A 88 -20.27 22.89 11.76
N GLY A 89 -19.89 21.75 12.33
CA GLY A 89 -20.82 20.88 13.04
C GLY A 89 -20.77 21.11 14.55
N GLY A 90 -21.87 21.58 15.14
CA GLY A 90 -22.01 21.69 16.59
C GLY A 90 -21.94 20.34 17.29
N GLY A 91 -21.20 20.30 18.40
CA GLY A 91 -21.46 19.48 19.61
C GLY A 91 -21.58 17.95 19.55
N GLY A 92 -21.43 17.29 18.40
CA GLY A 92 -21.43 15.82 18.28
C GLY A 92 -20.04 15.28 17.86
N PRO A 93 -19.70 14.02 18.19
CA PRO A 93 -18.47 13.41 17.70
C PRO A 93 -18.54 13.28 16.16
N HIS A 94 -17.66 14.02 15.47
CA HIS A 94 -17.49 13.91 14.01
C HIS A 94 -16.46 12.82 13.72
N ALA A 95 -16.90 11.71 13.11
CA ALA A 95 -16.01 10.71 12.55
C ALA A 95 -15.75 11.04 11.08
N VAL A 96 -14.57 11.60 10.79
CA VAL A 96 -14.04 11.67 9.41
C VAL A 96 -13.52 10.29 9.06
N ALA A 97 -14.29 9.53 8.28
CA ALA A 97 -13.80 8.31 7.66
C ALA A 97 -12.81 8.69 6.56
N GLY A 98 -11.51 8.46 6.78
CA GLY A 98 -10.47 8.65 5.77
C GLY A 98 -10.75 7.76 4.57
N GLY A 99 -11.09 8.36 3.41
CA GLY A 99 -11.35 7.62 2.18
C GLY A 99 -10.06 6.99 1.66
N GLY A 100 -10.01 5.65 1.62
CA GLY A 100 -8.89 4.94 1.00
C GLY A 100 -8.90 5.08 -0.53
N ARG A 101 -7.73 5.24 -1.14
CA ARG A 101 -7.55 5.29 -2.61
C ARG A 101 -7.22 3.89 -3.13
N SER A 102 -7.87 3.45 -4.20
CA SER A 102 -7.52 2.19 -4.88
C SER A 102 -6.74 2.47 -6.17
N GLY A 103 -5.75 1.64 -6.46
CA GLY A 103 -4.93 1.71 -7.65
C GLY A 103 -4.56 0.32 -8.17
N ALA A 104 -3.97 0.27 -9.36
CA ALA A 104 -3.25 -0.89 -9.85
C ALA A 104 -1.79 -0.48 -10.09
N VAL A 105 -0.83 -1.30 -9.65
CA VAL A 105 0.58 -1.11 -9.98
C VAL A 105 0.94 -1.98 -11.17
N GLY A 106 1.95 -1.54 -11.93
CA GLY A 106 2.32 -2.03 -13.26
C GLY A 106 2.67 -3.51 -13.36
N ALA A 107 3.06 -3.90 -14.58
CA ALA A 107 3.28 -5.29 -14.97
C ALA A 107 4.33 -5.99 -14.09
N LEU A 108 3.86 -6.98 -13.33
CA LEU A 108 4.69 -7.93 -12.62
C LEU A 108 5.45 -8.83 -13.62
N PRO A 109 6.73 -9.13 -13.37
CA PRO A 109 7.52 -9.98 -14.24
C PRO A 109 7.03 -11.44 -14.24
N MET A 110 7.40 -12.22 -15.26
CA MET A 110 7.21 -13.66 -15.22
C MET A 110 8.13 -14.29 -14.17
N VAL A 111 7.59 -15.16 -13.33
CA VAL A 111 8.33 -15.88 -12.27
C VAL A 111 8.16 -17.39 -12.39
N ARG A 112 9.08 -18.13 -11.77
CA ARG A 112 9.06 -19.61 -11.76
C ARG A 112 8.82 -20.20 -10.37
N THR A 113 8.84 -19.36 -9.35
CA THR A 113 8.66 -19.75 -7.96
C THR A 113 7.82 -18.72 -7.22
N VAL A 114 7.18 -19.16 -6.13
CA VAL A 114 6.48 -18.27 -5.21
C VAL A 114 7.44 -17.23 -4.61
N GLU A 115 8.70 -17.58 -4.40
CA GLU A 115 9.65 -16.73 -3.69
C GLU A 115 10.11 -15.56 -4.57
N GLU A 116 10.26 -15.80 -5.86
CA GLU A 116 10.45 -14.75 -6.86
C GLU A 116 9.20 -13.85 -6.95
N ALA A 117 7.99 -14.42 -6.92
CA ALA A 117 6.76 -13.65 -6.89
C ALA A 117 6.65 -12.76 -5.65
N VAL A 118 7.01 -13.27 -4.47
CA VAL A 118 7.04 -12.50 -3.21
C VAL A 118 8.01 -11.33 -3.31
N VAL A 119 9.22 -11.56 -3.83
CA VAL A 119 10.21 -10.49 -4.01
C VAL A 119 9.69 -9.42 -4.97
N ALA A 120 9.23 -9.81 -6.16
CA ALA A 120 8.74 -8.87 -7.17
C ALA A 120 7.52 -8.08 -6.69
N LEU A 121 6.59 -8.74 -6.00
CA LEU A 121 5.38 -8.10 -5.47
C LEU A 121 5.71 -7.14 -4.32
N ALA A 122 6.58 -7.54 -3.41
CA ALA A 122 7.02 -6.68 -2.30
C ALA A 122 7.76 -5.44 -2.80
N ASP A 123 8.60 -5.58 -3.83
CA ASP A 123 9.35 -4.47 -4.43
C ASP A 123 8.41 -3.41 -5.00
N ILE A 124 7.47 -3.85 -5.85
CA ILE A 124 6.47 -2.99 -6.48
C ILE A 124 5.57 -2.28 -5.45
N LEU A 125 5.12 -3.01 -4.43
CA LEU A 125 4.25 -2.42 -3.40
C LEU A 125 5.01 -1.52 -2.44
N GLN A 126 6.29 -1.78 -2.18
CA GLN A 126 7.12 -0.92 -1.35
C GLN A 126 7.33 0.43 -2.03
N GLU A 127 7.56 0.48 -3.34
CA GLU A 127 7.63 1.75 -4.07
C GLU A 127 6.39 2.62 -3.80
N LYS A 128 5.20 2.01 -3.84
CA LYS A 128 3.94 2.71 -3.55
C LYS A 128 3.71 3.04 -2.09
N ALA A 129 4.24 2.24 -1.17
CA ALA A 129 4.21 2.56 0.25
C ALA A 129 5.09 3.78 0.56
N LEU A 130 6.26 3.89 -0.06
CA LEU A 130 7.21 4.99 0.15
C LEU A 130 6.71 6.32 -0.44
N GLU A 131 5.99 6.28 -1.56
CA GLU A 131 5.32 7.47 -2.12
C GLU A 131 4.27 8.08 -1.16
N GLU A 132 3.69 7.28 -0.26
CA GLU A 132 2.60 7.68 0.64
C GLU A 132 3.06 8.01 2.08
N GLY A 133 4.29 7.66 2.47
CA GLY A 133 4.89 8.10 3.74
C GLY A 133 5.94 7.17 4.34
N ASP A 134 7.01 7.80 4.86
CA ASP A 134 8.20 7.28 5.54
C ASP A 134 9.24 6.53 4.66
N THR A 135 10.43 7.10 4.56
CA THR A 135 11.57 6.58 3.78
C THR A 135 12.25 5.34 4.36
N ALA A 136 11.94 4.95 5.59
CA ALA A 136 12.65 3.89 6.30
C ALA A 136 11.78 2.66 6.58
N TRP A 137 10.70 2.43 5.83
CA TRP A 137 9.78 1.31 6.03
C TRP A 137 10.12 0.08 5.15
N PRO A 138 10.05 -1.17 5.67
CA PRO A 138 9.75 -1.55 7.06
C PRO A 138 10.98 -1.60 7.98
N GLY A 139 11.35 -0.46 8.55
CA GLY A 139 12.34 -0.30 9.63
C GLY A 139 13.70 -0.95 9.37
N CYS A 140 14.69 -0.19 8.93
CA CYS A 140 16.06 -0.65 9.11
C CYS A 140 16.57 -0.42 10.55
N ARG A 141 17.73 -1.00 10.92
CA ARG A 141 18.33 -0.79 12.26
C ARG A 141 18.44 0.72 12.56
N PRO A 142 18.25 1.15 13.82
CA PRO A 142 18.35 2.56 14.19
C PRO A 142 19.65 3.21 13.66
N GLY A 143 19.53 4.34 12.96
CA GLY A 143 20.67 5.13 12.50
C GLY A 143 20.89 5.23 10.98
N HIS A 144 19.98 4.77 10.12
CA HIS A 144 20.04 5.07 8.69
C HIS A 144 18.66 5.17 8.00
N PRO A 145 18.40 6.20 7.18
CA PRO A 145 17.14 6.41 6.47
C PRO A 145 17.21 5.83 5.06
N HIS A 146 16.83 4.56 4.88
CA HIS A 146 16.58 3.99 3.56
C HIS A 146 15.59 2.82 3.66
N PRO A 147 14.82 2.56 2.60
CA PRO A 147 13.95 1.38 2.57
C PRO A 147 14.82 0.12 2.43
N PRO A 148 14.51 -0.99 3.11
CA PRO A 148 15.15 -2.26 2.84
C PRO A 148 14.71 -2.81 1.49
N THR A 149 15.58 -3.52 0.78
CA THR A 149 15.29 -4.08 -0.54
C THR A 149 14.85 -5.54 -0.41
N PRO A 150 13.74 -5.96 -1.03
CA PRO A 150 13.35 -7.37 -1.06
C PRO A 150 14.32 -8.14 -1.97
N ARG A 151 14.73 -9.34 -1.55
CA ARG A 151 15.68 -10.18 -2.30
C ARG A 151 15.50 -11.66 -1.96
N LEU A 152 15.94 -12.54 -2.84
CA LEU A 152 16.19 -13.94 -2.52
C LEU A 152 17.51 -14.13 -1.74
N SER A 153 17.43 -14.82 -0.60
CA SER A 153 18.59 -15.30 0.15
C SER A 153 18.39 -16.77 0.50
N GLY A 154 19.27 -17.65 -0.01
CA GLY A 154 19.14 -19.10 0.20
C GLY A 154 17.83 -19.68 -0.33
N GLY A 155 17.26 -19.10 -1.39
CA GLY A 155 15.96 -19.50 -1.94
C GLY A 155 14.75 -19.00 -1.14
N THR A 156 14.94 -18.13 -0.14
CA THR A 156 13.85 -17.52 0.63
C THR A 156 13.76 -16.03 0.34
N ALA A 157 12.55 -15.50 0.20
CA ALA A 157 12.31 -14.07 0.09
C ALA A 157 12.57 -13.36 1.43
N VAL A 158 13.46 -12.37 1.43
CA VAL A 158 13.89 -11.62 2.62
C VAL A 158 13.96 -10.12 2.34
N TRP A 159 13.72 -9.31 3.37
CA TRP A 159 14.09 -7.91 3.41
C TRP A 159 15.60 -7.80 3.70
N SER A 160 16.31 -7.02 2.90
CA SER A 160 17.77 -6.83 3.03
C SER A 160 18.13 -5.36 3.14
N CYS A 161 19.20 -5.06 3.88
CA CYS A 161 19.73 -3.71 3.96
C CYS A 161 20.50 -3.36 2.67
N PRO A 162 20.15 -2.30 1.92
CA PRO A 162 20.86 -1.93 0.70
C PRO A 162 22.33 -1.52 0.92
N ARG A 163 22.70 -1.12 2.15
CA ARG A 163 24.08 -0.70 2.47
C ARG A 163 25.05 -1.87 2.64
N ASP A 164 24.63 -2.93 3.33
CA ASP A 164 25.52 -4.05 3.71
C ASP A 164 25.03 -5.42 3.21
N ALA A 165 23.91 -5.46 2.48
CA ALA A 165 23.24 -6.67 2.00
C ALA A 165 22.86 -7.66 3.12
N GLY A 166 22.87 -7.23 4.38
CA GLY A 166 22.47 -8.04 5.52
C GLY A 166 20.99 -8.36 5.49
N THR A 167 20.65 -9.63 5.73
CA THR A 167 19.26 -10.06 5.94
C THR A 167 18.68 -9.42 7.19
N LEU A 168 17.56 -8.73 7.04
CA LEU A 168 16.83 -8.12 8.15
C LEU A 168 15.74 -9.05 8.67
N SER A 169 14.91 -9.59 7.78
CA SER A 169 13.78 -10.48 8.12
C SER A 169 13.27 -11.21 6.87
N GLY A 170 12.52 -12.30 7.04
CA GLY A 170 11.77 -12.93 5.96
C GLY A 170 10.59 -12.06 5.50
N ILE A 171 10.10 -12.33 4.28
CA ILE A 171 8.87 -11.74 3.73
C ILE A 171 7.76 -12.80 3.79
N GLY A 172 6.77 -12.56 4.65
CA GLY A 172 5.61 -13.45 4.86
C GLY A 172 5.56 -14.13 6.22
#